data_AF-Q31Q78-F1
#
_entry.id   AF-Q31Q78-F1
#
_cell.length_a   1.000
_cell.length_b   1.000
_cell.length_c   1.000
_cell.angle_alpha   90.00
_cell.angle_beta   90.00
_cell.angle_gamma   90.00
#
_symmetry.space_group_name_H-M   'P 1'
#
loop_
_entity.id
_entity.type
_entity.pdbx_description
1 polymer ?
#
loop_
_entity_poly.entity_id
_entity_poly.type
_entity_poly.pdbx_seq_one_letter_code
_entity_poly.pdbx_strand_id
1 'polypeptide(L)'
;MKEQSSNNLGFFPLLQELDKYVPVKALQELLGDADGGQDLPKHTTKDALINEVQILLDQNAIDINSIIKLIQSYKFAGRVSVCWGIPLERRILSRNELSKIIQDRNSADPFKNEIRPQLTQKPAFNSAEWISGNLLRLEFVCAGKKYEIEDNYERRIVIPTKRLNSYIRLLDTTFVVETRASIRESKMLYNSMSLLLGIEIEPMTFTNQDILLLKQELNGKSKATKYKRFGGDIDTIYVSASPDLDDLDASEEYRNYFAQGDLRETRLEFLYTSYSRKIIESSLHISSQGNIWFMSDVPEELIEYVFSIVHKIKFLPSLKKLGLKSDVTTSDENVIQSLIHAIRSHGYGKRFNPRIYQTLGFSLDEGKWIETISRLVRLGYLTEQFELVCPNCQETIEVYSSYRDIPLNEENKCSHCSHEFEVSEKNIFLTYSFNETFELDQDSKSRELQDNQIVLTRI
;
A
#
# COMPACT_ATOMS: atom_id res chain seq x y z
N MET A 1 -10.39 -14.56 55.80
CA MET A 1 -11.19 -14.43 54.57
C MET A 1 -11.35 -12.96 54.28
N LYS A 2 -10.53 -12.40 53.38
CA LYS A 2 -10.71 -11.04 52.88
C LYS A 2 -11.59 -11.13 51.65
N GLU A 3 -12.73 -10.46 51.68
CA GLU A 3 -13.61 -10.26 50.53
C GLU A 3 -12.85 -9.52 49.43
N GLN A 4 -12.65 -10.18 48.29
CA GLN A 4 -12.33 -9.51 47.02
C GLN A 4 -13.66 -9.09 46.41
N SER A 5 -14.07 -7.86 46.72
CA SER A 5 -15.22 -7.21 46.10
C SER A 5 -14.88 -6.80 44.67
N SER A 6 -15.47 -7.50 43.70
CA SER A 6 -16.12 -6.95 42.50
C SER A 6 -15.55 -5.67 41.87
N ASN A 7 -14.68 -5.83 40.88
CA ASN A 7 -14.43 -4.84 39.80
C ASN A 7 -14.40 -5.48 38.39
N ASN A 8 -14.99 -6.67 38.21
CA ASN A 8 -14.90 -7.50 36.99
C ASN A 8 -15.64 -6.97 35.73
N LEU A 9 -16.19 -5.75 35.74
CA LEU A 9 -17.05 -5.25 34.65
C LEU A 9 -16.38 -4.20 33.74
N GLY A 10 -15.26 -3.59 34.15
CA GLY A 10 -14.65 -2.48 33.42
C GLY A 10 -14.02 -2.86 32.07
N PHE A 11 -13.42 -4.05 31.98
CA PHE A 11 -12.63 -4.48 30.82
C PHE A 11 -13.30 -5.54 29.95
N PHE A 12 -14.50 -6.00 30.30
CA PHE A 12 -15.16 -7.12 29.62
C PHE A 12 -15.30 -6.95 28.10
N PRO A 13 -15.68 -5.77 27.56
CA PRO A 13 -15.71 -5.56 26.10
C PRO A 13 -14.33 -5.66 25.45
N LEU A 14 -13.27 -5.22 26.15
CA LEU A 14 -11.90 -5.25 25.67
C LEU A 14 -11.35 -6.67 25.61
N LEU A 15 -11.60 -7.48 26.64
CA LEU A 15 -11.23 -8.90 26.67
C LEU A 15 -11.94 -9.70 25.57
N GLN A 16 -13.21 -9.40 25.30
CA GLN A 16 -13.93 -10.02 24.18
C GLN A 16 -13.30 -9.68 22.83
N GLU A 17 -12.84 -8.44 22.62
CA GLU A 17 -12.12 -8.09 21.40
C GLU A 17 -10.75 -8.78 21.30
N LEU A 18 -10.02 -8.93 22.42
CA LEU A 18 -8.78 -9.73 22.46
C LEU A 18 -9.04 -11.18 22.06
N ASP A 19 -10.04 -11.81 22.68
CA ASP A 19 -10.41 -13.19 22.37
C ASP A 19 -10.87 -13.35 20.92
N LYS A 20 -11.58 -12.37 20.37
CA LYS A 20 -12.07 -12.44 19.01
C LYS A 20 -10.97 -12.27 17.96
N TYR A 21 -10.04 -11.34 18.17
CA TYR A 21 -9.16 -10.86 17.09
C TYR A 21 -7.69 -11.23 17.25
N VAL A 22 -7.18 -11.35 18.48
CA VAL A 22 -5.72 -11.49 18.70
C VAL A 22 -5.33 -12.97 18.70
N PRO A 23 -4.31 -13.39 17.93
CA PRO A 23 -3.87 -14.78 17.91
C PRO A 23 -3.13 -15.16 19.21
N VAL A 24 -3.16 -16.46 19.54
CA VAL A 24 -2.55 -17.02 20.77
C VAL A 24 -1.09 -16.61 20.92
N LYS A 25 -0.31 -16.66 19.83
CA LYS A 25 1.11 -16.29 19.84
C LYS A 25 1.32 -14.83 20.25
N ALA A 26 0.51 -13.92 19.75
CA ALA A 26 0.61 -12.50 20.09
C ALA A 26 0.18 -12.21 21.54
N LEU A 27 -0.77 -12.98 22.09
CA LEU A 27 -1.12 -12.93 23.51
C LEU A 27 0.03 -13.44 24.40
N GLN A 28 0.67 -14.55 24.01
CA GLN A 28 1.85 -15.07 24.72
C GLN A 28 2.99 -14.05 24.73
N GLU A 29 3.22 -13.38 23.60
CA GLU A 29 4.23 -12.33 23.50
C GLU A 29 3.92 -11.12 24.38
N LEU A 30 2.66 -10.67 24.42
CA LEU A 30 2.24 -9.57 25.31
C LEU A 30 2.54 -9.89 26.78
N LEU A 31 2.26 -11.12 27.20
CA LEU A 31 2.47 -11.56 28.58
C LEU A 31 3.97 -11.77 28.90
N GLY A 32 4.74 -12.32 27.97
CA GLY A 32 6.19 -12.47 28.13
C GLY A 32 6.92 -11.14 28.31
N ASP A 33 6.46 -10.08 27.63
CA ASP A 33 6.99 -8.73 27.78
C ASP A 33 6.63 -8.10 29.16
N ALA A 34 5.53 -8.54 29.78
CA ALA A 34 5.05 -8.03 31.07
C ALA A 34 5.66 -8.75 32.29
N ASP A 35 5.91 -10.06 32.18
CA ASP A 35 6.47 -10.89 33.26
C ASP A 35 8.02 -10.92 33.31
N GLY A 36 8.68 -9.98 32.65
CA GLY A 36 10.14 -9.90 32.64
C GLY A 36 10.84 -11.07 31.92
N GLY A 37 10.15 -11.69 30.95
CA GLY A 37 10.74 -12.69 30.05
C GLY A 37 10.65 -14.15 30.50
N GLN A 38 9.74 -14.52 31.40
CA GLN A 38 9.44 -15.94 31.61
C GLN A 38 8.57 -16.48 30.46
N ASP A 39 9.09 -17.47 29.74
CA ASP A 39 8.34 -18.17 28.69
C ASP A 39 7.14 -18.92 29.30
N LEU A 40 5.93 -18.45 29.00
CA LEU A 40 4.70 -19.17 29.32
C LEU A 40 4.69 -20.55 28.65
N PRO A 41 4.03 -21.56 29.25
CA PRO A 41 3.97 -22.90 28.67
C PRO A 41 3.44 -22.88 27.23
N LYS A 42 4.11 -23.59 26.31
CA LYS A 42 3.74 -23.66 24.87
C LYS A 42 2.31 -24.17 24.60
N HIS A 43 1.65 -24.77 25.58
CA HIS A 43 0.32 -25.39 25.46
C HIS A 43 -0.79 -24.67 26.24
N THR A 44 -0.58 -23.41 26.63
CA THR A 44 -1.62 -22.63 27.33
C THR A 44 -2.78 -22.29 26.39
N THR A 45 -4.01 -22.57 26.84
CA THR A 45 -5.25 -22.24 26.11
C THR A 45 -5.44 -20.73 25.99
N LYS A 46 -6.12 -20.27 24.93
CA LYS A 46 -6.43 -18.84 24.73
C LYS A 46 -7.15 -18.22 25.93
N ASP A 47 -8.17 -18.89 26.46
CA ASP A 47 -8.92 -18.44 27.63
C ASP A 47 -8.03 -18.21 28.86
N ALA A 48 -7.07 -19.10 29.09
CA ALA A 48 -6.11 -18.95 30.19
C ALA A 48 -5.19 -17.73 29.99
N LEU A 49 -4.76 -17.45 28.76
CA LEU A 49 -3.97 -16.24 28.46
C LEU A 49 -4.81 -14.98 28.65
N ILE A 50 -6.08 -14.98 28.23
CA ILE A 50 -6.99 -13.84 28.43
C ILE A 50 -7.23 -13.58 29.93
N ASN A 51 -7.40 -14.63 30.73
CA ASN A 51 -7.51 -14.51 32.19
C ASN A 51 -6.24 -13.91 32.80
N GLU A 52 -5.05 -14.30 32.33
CA GLU A 52 -3.80 -13.72 32.80
C GLU A 52 -3.67 -12.24 32.43
N VAL A 53 -4.05 -11.87 31.20
CA VAL A 53 -4.11 -10.46 30.78
C VAL A 53 -5.04 -9.65 31.70
N GLN A 54 -6.19 -10.21 32.08
CA GLN A 54 -7.10 -9.56 33.02
C GLN A 54 -6.47 -9.37 34.41
N ILE A 55 -5.77 -10.39 34.93
CA ILE A 55 -5.05 -10.30 36.21
C ILE A 55 -3.99 -9.18 36.17
N LEU A 56 -3.19 -9.12 35.10
CA LEU A 56 -2.16 -8.10 34.95
C LEU A 56 -2.73 -6.69 34.73
N LEU A 57 -3.88 -6.57 34.06
CA LEU A 57 -4.62 -5.31 33.97
C LEU A 57 -5.08 -4.82 35.34
N ASP A 58 -5.69 -5.72 36.14
CA ASP A 58 -6.15 -5.38 37.48
C ASP A 58 -5.00 -4.99 38.42
N GLN A 59 -3.79 -5.51 38.16
CA GLN A 59 -2.56 -5.16 38.87
C GLN A 59 -1.85 -3.91 38.31
N ASN A 60 -2.36 -3.30 37.23
CA ASN A 60 -1.70 -2.23 36.47
C ASN A 60 -0.29 -2.60 35.96
N ALA A 61 -0.02 -3.90 35.75
CA ALA A 61 1.24 -4.39 35.20
C ALA A 61 1.29 -4.28 33.66
N ILE A 62 0.12 -4.20 33.01
CA ILE A 62 -0.01 -3.95 31.57
C ILE A 62 -0.88 -2.70 31.35
N ASP A 63 -0.46 -1.84 30.42
CA ASP A 63 -1.22 -0.66 30.01
C ASP A 63 -2.39 -1.03 29.07
N ILE A 64 -3.57 -0.46 29.33
CA ILE A 64 -4.78 -0.63 28.51
C ILE A 64 -4.51 -0.20 27.05
N ASN A 65 -3.73 0.85 26.82
CA ASN A 65 -3.46 1.28 25.43
C ASN A 65 -2.63 0.26 24.66
N SER A 66 -1.75 -0.50 25.34
CA SER A 66 -1.00 -1.60 24.71
C SER A 66 -1.95 -2.70 24.23
N ILE A 67 -2.99 -3.01 25.00
CA ILE A 67 -4.03 -3.96 24.61
C ILE A 67 -4.86 -3.43 23.44
N ILE A 68 -5.30 -2.17 23.51
CA ILE A 68 -6.05 -1.55 22.41
C ILE A 68 -5.24 -1.57 21.11
N LYS A 69 -3.95 -1.22 21.18
CA LYS A 69 -3.04 -1.28 20.02
C LYS A 69 -2.92 -2.71 19.49
N LEU A 70 -2.75 -3.70 20.37
CA LEU A 70 -2.66 -5.09 19.97
C LEU A 70 -3.92 -5.58 19.27
N ILE A 71 -5.10 -5.24 19.80
CA ILE A 71 -6.38 -5.53 19.15
C ILE A 71 -6.40 -4.87 17.77
N GLN A 72 -6.09 -3.58 17.67
CA GLN A 72 -6.08 -2.86 16.39
C GLN A 72 -5.14 -3.48 15.36
N SER A 73 -3.98 -4.00 15.80
CA SER A 73 -3.03 -4.69 14.93
C SER A 73 -3.58 -5.98 14.30
N TYR A 74 -4.60 -6.61 14.89
CA TYR A 74 -5.13 -7.90 14.41
C TYR A 74 -6.62 -7.86 14.03
N LYS A 75 -7.38 -6.84 14.46
CA LYS A 75 -8.83 -6.71 14.26
C LYS A 75 -9.28 -6.92 12.82
N PHE A 76 -8.43 -6.51 11.88
CA PHE A 76 -8.69 -6.64 10.45
C PHE A 76 -7.64 -7.48 9.72
N ALA A 77 -6.57 -7.89 10.40
CA ALA A 77 -5.43 -8.61 9.83
C ALA A 77 -5.52 -10.12 10.14
N GLY A 78 -4.39 -10.83 10.24
CA GLY A 78 -4.32 -12.27 10.46
C GLY A 78 -4.12 -13.06 9.18
N ARG A 79 -4.59 -14.31 9.14
CA ARG A 79 -4.52 -15.16 7.95
C ARG A 79 -5.52 -14.72 6.89
N VAL A 80 -5.13 -13.76 6.06
CA VAL A 80 -6.05 -13.04 5.17
C VAL A 80 -5.56 -12.95 3.73
N SER A 81 -6.51 -12.97 2.80
CA SER A 81 -6.29 -12.73 1.37
C SER A 81 -6.46 -11.24 1.10
N VAL A 82 -5.43 -10.59 0.57
CA VAL A 82 -5.44 -9.15 0.27
C VAL A 82 -5.37 -8.95 -1.24
N CYS A 83 -6.33 -8.21 -1.78
CA CYS A 83 -6.33 -7.77 -3.17
C CYS A 83 -6.37 -6.24 -3.20
N TRP A 84 -5.60 -5.64 -4.10
CA TRP A 84 -5.67 -4.20 -4.37
C TRP A 84 -6.31 -3.93 -5.74
N GLY A 85 -7.11 -2.88 -5.79
CA GLY A 85 -7.70 -2.34 -7.00
C GLY A 85 -7.31 -0.89 -7.17
N ILE A 86 -7.19 -0.45 -8.42
CA ILE A 86 -6.78 0.89 -8.78
C ILE A 86 -7.88 1.57 -9.59
N PRO A 87 -8.14 2.87 -9.37
CA PRO A 87 -9.03 3.60 -10.23
C PRO A 87 -8.41 3.74 -11.63
N LEU A 88 -9.21 3.54 -12.68
CA LEU A 88 -8.75 3.77 -14.06
C LEU A 88 -8.47 5.25 -14.32
N GLU A 89 -9.29 6.13 -13.74
CA GLU A 89 -9.09 7.56 -13.78
C GLU A 89 -8.18 7.99 -12.62
N ARG A 90 -7.02 8.56 -12.93
CA ARG A 90 -6.15 9.18 -11.91
C ARG A 90 -6.84 10.43 -11.37
N ARG A 91 -7.46 10.29 -10.22
CA ARG A 91 -8.13 11.36 -9.50
C ARG A 91 -7.60 11.43 -8.08
N ILE A 92 -7.09 12.59 -7.72
CA ILE A 92 -6.79 12.91 -6.33
C ILE A 92 -8.12 13.13 -5.64
N LEU A 93 -8.35 12.41 -4.54
CA LEU A 93 -9.53 12.57 -3.70
C LEU A 93 -9.06 12.99 -2.32
N SER A 94 -9.44 14.19 -1.91
CA SER A 94 -9.31 14.57 -0.51
C SER A 94 -10.30 13.78 0.35
N ARG A 95 -10.00 13.70 1.66
CA ARG A 95 -10.89 13.11 2.66
C ARG A 95 -12.31 13.67 2.60
N ASN A 96 -12.43 14.98 2.43
CA ASN A 96 -13.71 15.68 2.40
C ASN A 96 -14.50 15.37 1.13
N GLU A 97 -13.84 15.36 -0.03
CA GLU A 97 -14.48 15.00 -1.29
C GLU A 97 -14.98 13.55 -1.28
N LEU A 98 -14.15 12.61 -0.80
CA LEU A 98 -14.55 11.21 -0.71
C LEU A 98 -15.74 11.02 0.25
N SER A 99 -15.69 11.66 1.41
CA SER A 99 -16.80 11.60 2.38
C SER A 99 -18.08 12.18 1.80
N LYS A 100 -17.99 13.29 1.06
CA LYS A 100 -19.12 13.92 0.37
C LYS A 100 -19.70 13.03 -0.72
N ILE A 101 -18.85 12.43 -1.58
CA ILE A 101 -19.29 11.49 -2.62
C ILE A 101 -20.10 10.33 -2.02
N ILE A 102 -19.63 9.79 -0.89
CA ILE A 102 -20.30 8.69 -0.19
C ILE A 102 -21.61 9.18 0.44
N GLN A 103 -21.63 10.35 1.09
CA GLN A 103 -22.84 10.89 1.72
C GLN A 103 -23.91 11.24 0.68
N ASP A 104 -23.56 11.91 -0.41
CA ASP A 104 -24.49 12.39 -1.44
C ASP A 104 -25.26 11.24 -2.14
N ARG A 105 -24.73 10.01 -2.08
CA ARG A 105 -25.35 8.83 -2.69
C ARG A 105 -26.18 7.98 -1.73
N ASN A 106 -26.28 8.37 -0.46
CA ASN A 106 -26.98 7.59 0.55
C ASN A 106 -28.02 8.44 1.28
N SER A 107 -29.17 7.83 1.60
CA SER A 107 -30.28 8.52 2.26
C SER A 107 -30.02 8.84 3.75
N ALA A 108 -29.05 8.18 4.36
CA ALA A 108 -28.61 8.37 5.73
C ALA A 108 -27.09 8.54 5.76
N ASP A 109 -26.58 9.26 6.76
CA ASP A 109 -25.13 9.48 6.95
C ASP A 109 -24.43 8.16 7.34
N PRO A 110 -23.69 7.53 6.41
CA PRO A 110 -23.11 6.20 6.62
C PRO A 110 -21.91 6.21 7.56
N PHE A 111 -21.42 7.39 7.93
CA PHE A 111 -20.34 7.57 8.91
C PHE A 111 -20.84 7.55 10.36
N LYS A 112 -22.16 7.67 10.56
CA LYS A 112 -22.79 7.66 11.88
C LYS A 112 -23.63 6.42 12.12
N ASN A 113 -24.35 5.96 11.10
CA ASN A 113 -25.29 4.86 11.21
C ASN A 113 -25.13 3.86 10.07
N GLU A 114 -25.47 2.60 10.33
CA GLU A 114 -25.64 1.59 9.28
C GLU A 114 -26.83 1.94 8.38
N ILE A 115 -26.65 1.89 7.06
CA ILE A 115 -27.69 2.11 6.05
C ILE A 115 -28.69 0.95 6.04
N ARG A 116 -28.24 -0.28 6.34
CA ARG A 116 -29.05 -1.52 6.32
C ARG A 116 -29.74 -1.75 4.97
N PRO A 117 -28.97 -1.88 3.87
CA PRO A 117 -29.54 -2.13 2.55
C PRO A 117 -30.25 -3.49 2.49
N GLN A 118 -31.09 -3.68 1.47
CA GLN A 118 -31.70 -4.98 1.21
C GLN A 118 -30.64 -6.05 0.94
N LEU A 119 -30.70 -7.16 1.67
CA LEU A 119 -29.74 -8.25 1.51
C LEU A 119 -29.97 -9.00 0.19
N THR A 120 -28.95 -8.99 -0.66
CA THR A 120 -28.88 -9.77 -1.90
C THR A 120 -27.57 -10.56 -1.95
N GLN A 121 -27.38 -11.41 -2.95
CA GLN A 121 -26.10 -12.12 -3.15
C GLN A 121 -24.94 -11.17 -3.55
N LYS A 122 -25.23 -9.93 -3.96
CA LYS A 122 -24.22 -8.91 -4.26
C LYS A 122 -23.93 -8.07 -3.03
N PRO A 123 -22.65 -7.70 -2.76
CA PRO A 123 -22.31 -6.79 -1.68
C PRO A 123 -23.00 -5.44 -1.88
N ALA A 124 -23.69 -4.96 -0.85
CA ALA A 124 -24.30 -3.64 -0.81
C ALA A 124 -23.66 -2.82 0.30
N PHE A 125 -23.41 -1.54 0.04
CA PHE A 125 -22.75 -0.64 0.99
C PHE A 125 -23.61 -0.46 2.24
N ASN A 126 -22.99 -0.58 3.42
CA ASN A 126 -23.68 -0.53 4.71
C ASN A 126 -23.20 0.64 5.59
N SER A 127 -21.90 0.84 5.74
CA SER A 127 -21.35 1.89 6.60
C SER A 127 -19.91 2.24 6.22
N ALA A 128 -19.45 3.40 6.70
CA ALA A 128 -18.12 3.92 6.46
C ALA A 128 -17.48 4.42 7.77
N GLU A 129 -16.17 4.22 7.93
CA GLU A 129 -15.43 4.59 9.13
C GLU A 129 -14.02 5.04 8.77
N TRP A 130 -13.67 6.28 9.10
CA TRP A 130 -12.29 6.74 8.95
C TRP A 130 -11.42 6.16 10.06
N ILE A 131 -10.51 5.26 9.69
CA ILE A 131 -9.57 4.62 10.62
C ILE A 131 -8.38 5.55 10.90
N SER A 132 -7.93 6.28 9.88
CA SER A 132 -6.86 7.28 9.98
C SER A 132 -7.15 8.47 9.04
N GLY A 133 -6.21 9.42 8.94
CA GLY A 133 -6.33 10.55 8.00
C GLY A 133 -6.39 10.15 6.52
N ASN A 134 -5.80 9.01 6.16
CA ASN A 134 -5.69 8.54 4.78
C ASN A 134 -6.32 7.15 4.54
N LEU A 135 -6.89 6.52 5.56
CA LEU A 135 -7.49 5.18 5.48
C LEU A 135 -8.97 5.23 5.85
N LEU A 136 -9.82 4.94 4.87
CA LEU A 136 -11.26 4.81 5.03
C LEU A 136 -11.67 3.35 4.94
N ARG A 137 -12.32 2.82 5.97
CA ARG A 137 -12.98 1.52 5.93
C ARG A 137 -14.41 1.67 5.41
N LEU A 138 -14.81 0.76 4.54
CA LEU A 138 -16.18 0.61 4.04
C LEU A 138 -16.67 -0.81 4.37
N GLU A 139 -17.82 -0.91 5.02
CA GLU A 139 -18.48 -2.19 5.26
C GLU A 139 -19.55 -2.42 4.19
N PHE A 140 -19.57 -3.63 3.64
CA PHE A 140 -20.58 -4.13 2.73
C PHE A 140 -21.28 -5.34 3.33
N VAL A 141 -22.57 -5.50 3.05
CA VAL A 141 -23.38 -6.64 3.48
C VAL A 141 -23.93 -7.40 2.28
N CYS A 142 -23.99 -8.72 2.39
CA CYS A 142 -24.68 -9.58 1.42
C CYS A 142 -25.31 -10.79 2.10
N ALA A 143 -26.25 -11.43 1.41
CA ALA A 143 -26.82 -12.70 1.81
C ALA A 143 -25.76 -13.81 1.66
N GLY A 144 -25.49 -14.53 2.73
CA GLY A 144 -24.59 -15.68 2.73
C GLY A 144 -25.21 -16.92 2.07
N LYS A 145 -24.50 -18.04 2.16
CA LYS A 145 -25.03 -19.32 1.68
C LYS A 145 -26.21 -19.75 2.54
N LYS A 146 -27.31 -20.11 1.88
CA LYS A 146 -28.47 -20.73 2.52
C LYS A 146 -28.06 -22.08 3.10
N TYR A 147 -28.41 -22.33 4.35
CA TYR A 147 -28.34 -23.66 4.96
C TYR A 147 -29.62 -23.96 5.73
N GLU A 148 -29.88 -25.25 5.91
CA GLU A 148 -31.05 -25.76 6.63
C GLU A 148 -30.59 -26.24 7.99
N ILE A 149 -31.28 -25.81 9.04
CA ILE A 149 -31.11 -26.32 10.39
C ILE A 149 -32.42 -26.97 10.82
N GLU A 150 -32.32 -27.99 11.66
CA GLU A 150 -33.46 -28.53 12.38
C GLU A 150 -33.45 -27.90 13.78
N ASP A 151 -34.46 -27.09 14.07
CA ASP A 151 -34.64 -26.41 15.35
C ASP A 151 -36.00 -26.81 15.91
N ASN A 152 -36.03 -27.45 17.08
CA ASN A 152 -37.23 -28.06 17.66
C ASN A 152 -38.00 -29.01 16.71
N TYR A 153 -37.29 -29.87 15.99
CA TYR A 153 -37.86 -30.80 14.99
C TYR A 153 -38.51 -30.11 13.77
N GLU A 154 -38.35 -28.80 13.62
CA GLU A 154 -38.77 -28.05 12.45
C GLU A 154 -37.58 -27.68 11.57
N ARG A 155 -37.70 -27.91 10.26
CA ARG A 155 -36.69 -27.47 9.30
C ARG A 155 -36.82 -25.98 9.08
N ARG A 156 -35.80 -25.23 9.50
CA ARG A 156 -35.68 -23.80 9.26
C ARG A 156 -34.57 -23.50 8.27
N ILE A 157 -34.91 -22.67 7.29
CA ILE A 157 -33.93 -22.11 6.35
C ILE A 157 -33.29 -20.88 6.99
N VAL A 158 -31.96 -20.89 7.09
CA VAL A 158 -31.18 -19.74 7.57
C VAL A 158 -30.34 -19.20 6.42
N ILE A 159 -30.44 -17.89 6.21
CA ILE A 159 -29.58 -17.15 5.29
C ILE A 159 -28.84 -16.13 6.15
N PRO A 160 -27.57 -16.40 6.53
CA PRO A 160 -26.83 -15.49 7.39
C PRO A 160 -26.48 -14.21 6.62
N THR A 161 -26.42 -13.09 7.33
CA THR A 161 -25.83 -11.87 6.78
C THR A 161 -24.32 -12.00 6.78
N LYS A 162 -23.71 -11.92 5.61
CA LYS A 162 -22.26 -11.84 5.46
C LYS A 162 -21.85 -10.37 5.45
N ARG A 163 -20.87 -10.01 6.29
CA ARG A 163 -20.22 -8.69 6.31
C ARG A 163 -18.85 -8.79 5.64
N LEU A 164 -18.55 -7.84 4.78
CA LEU A 164 -17.30 -7.75 4.01
C LEU A 164 -16.70 -6.36 4.21
N ASN A 165 -15.39 -6.28 4.43
CA ASN A 165 -14.69 -5.01 4.55
C ASN A 165 -13.89 -4.71 3.28
N SER A 166 -13.94 -3.44 2.86
CA SER A 166 -13.06 -2.84 1.86
C SER A 166 -12.44 -1.59 2.47
N TYR A 167 -11.28 -1.19 1.97
CA TYR A 167 -10.54 -0.04 2.46
C TYR A 167 -10.11 0.85 1.30
N ILE A 168 -10.24 2.16 1.47
CA ILE A 168 -9.71 3.16 0.54
C ILE A 168 -8.51 3.81 1.20
N ARG A 169 -7.35 3.65 0.56
CA ARG A 169 -6.09 4.30 0.90
C ARG A 169 -5.92 5.52 0.01
N LEU A 170 -5.96 6.71 0.59
CA LEU A 170 -5.62 7.94 -0.11
C LEU A 170 -4.11 8.04 -0.28
N LEU A 171 -3.67 8.35 -1.50
CA LEU A 171 -2.27 8.58 -1.87
C LEU A 171 -2.15 9.99 -2.45
N ASP A 172 -0.93 10.51 -2.55
CA ASP A 172 -0.69 11.90 -2.98
C ASP A 172 -1.25 12.20 -4.39
N THR A 173 -1.27 11.20 -5.27
CA THR A 173 -1.65 11.36 -6.69
C THR A 173 -2.86 10.54 -7.13
N THR A 174 -3.38 9.67 -6.26
CA THR A 174 -4.50 8.75 -6.56
C THR A 174 -5.04 8.13 -5.26
N PHE A 175 -5.83 7.08 -5.35
CA PHE A 175 -6.17 6.22 -4.23
C PHE A 175 -6.07 4.74 -4.62
N VAL A 176 -5.98 3.86 -3.64
CA VAL A 176 -6.00 2.41 -3.81
C VAL A 176 -7.15 1.82 -3.02
N VAL A 177 -7.78 0.81 -3.60
CA VAL A 177 -8.86 0.05 -2.98
C VAL A 177 -8.32 -1.30 -2.51
N GLU A 178 -8.23 -1.51 -1.21
CA GLU A 178 -7.83 -2.78 -0.64
C GLU A 178 -9.06 -3.58 -0.23
N THR A 179 -9.10 -4.87 -0.56
CA THR A 179 -10.12 -5.80 -0.08
C THR A 179 -9.46 -6.96 0.64
N ARG A 180 -10.13 -7.45 1.69
CA ARG A 180 -9.67 -8.57 2.52
C ARG A 180 -10.56 -9.79 2.31
N ALA A 181 -10.57 -10.27 1.08
CA ALA A 181 -11.48 -11.32 0.63
C ALA A 181 -10.83 -12.16 -0.47
N SER A 182 -11.50 -13.27 -0.84
CA SER A 182 -11.07 -14.07 -1.99
C SER A 182 -11.14 -13.25 -3.29
N ILE A 183 -10.32 -13.58 -4.29
CA ILE A 183 -10.31 -12.89 -5.62
C ILE A 183 -11.73 -12.69 -6.19
N ARG A 184 -12.58 -13.71 -6.09
CA ARG A 184 -13.96 -13.65 -6.59
C ARG A 184 -14.79 -12.61 -5.85
N GLU A 185 -14.66 -12.55 -4.54
CA GLU A 185 -15.37 -11.59 -3.69
C GLU A 185 -14.80 -10.19 -3.84
N SER A 186 -13.47 -10.06 -3.95
CA SER A 186 -12.79 -8.80 -4.24
C SER A 186 -13.30 -8.17 -5.54
N LYS A 187 -13.46 -8.96 -6.62
CA LYS A 187 -14.07 -8.47 -7.87
C LYS A 187 -15.51 -7.95 -7.66
N MET A 188 -16.31 -8.63 -6.84
CA MET A 188 -17.67 -8.16 -6.51
C MET A 188 -17.63 -6.87 -5.68
N LEU A 189 -16.67 -6.75 -4.77
CA LEU A 189 -16.47 -5.55 -3.96
C LEU A 189 -15.98 -4.36 -4.81
N TYR A 190 -15.03 -4.55 -5.74
CA TYR A 190 -14.59 -3.51 -6.67
C TYR A 190 -15.75 -2.98 -7.50
N ASN A 191 -16.58 -3.86 -8.07
CA ASN A 191 -17.79 -3.42 -8.79
C ASN A 191 -18.74 -2.61 -7.90
N SER A 192 -18.95 -3.07 -6.66
CA SER A 192 -19.83 -2.39 -5.71
C SER A 192 -19.27 -1.01 -5.31
N MET A 193 -17.94 -0.93 -5.18
CA MET A 193 -17.24 0.31 -4.93
C MET A 193 -17.24 1.25 -6.14
N SER A 194 -17.11 0.74 -7.36
CA SER A 194 -17.19 1.55 -8.57
C SER A 194 -18.55 2.20 -8.71
N LEU A 195 -19.61 1.45 -8.38
CA LEU A 195 -20.97 1.99 -8.30
C LEU A 195 -21.11 3.01 -7.16
N LEU A 196 -20.49 2.79 -6.01
CA LEU A 196 -20.53 3.73 -4.89
C LEU A 196 -19.78 5.03 -5.21
N LEU A 197 -18.58 4.96 -5.76
CA LEU A 197 -17.74 6.14 -6.02
C LEU A 197 -18.06 6.81 -7.37
N GLY A 198 -18.66 6.07 -8.30
CA GLY A 198 -18.78 6.49 -9.70
C GLY A 198 -17.44 6.53 -10.42
N ILE A 199 -16.49 5.70 -10.00
CA ILE A 199 -15.14 5.60 -10.57
C ILE A 199 -14.87 4.12 -10.83
N GLU A 200 -14.50 3.76 -12.05
CA GLU A 200 -14.16 2.38 -12.38
C GLU A 200 -12.88 1.94 -11.66
N ILE A 201 -12.93 0.79 -10.99
CA ILE A 201 -11.84 0.24 -10.19
C ILE A 201 -11.51 -1.14 -10.77
N GLU A 202 -10.29 -1.27 -11.26
CA GLU A 202 -9.79 -2.52 -11.82
C GLU A 202 -8.89 -3.23 -10.80
N PRO A 203 -8.95 -4.57 -10.72
CA PRO A 203 -8.03 -5.34 -9.90
C PRO A 203 -6.59 -5.18 -10.40
N MET A 204 -5.68 -4.89 -9.49
CA MET A 204 -4.26 -4.81 -9.77
C MET A 204 -3.72 -6.22 -10.05
N THR A 205 -3.21 -6.51 -11.24
CA THR A 205 -2.55 -7.78 -11.56
C THR A 205 -1.05 -7.73 -11.27
N PHE A 206 -0.34 -8.85 -11.25
CA PHE A 206 1.12 -8.90 -11.14
C PHE A 206 1.76 -9.61 -12.34
N THR A 207 2.73 -8.94 -12.97
CA THR A 207 3.59 -9.57 -13.99
C THR A 207 4.69 -10.41 -13.33
N ASN A 208 5.34 -11.31 -14.07
CA ASN A 208 6.52 -12.05 -13.59
C ASN A 208 7.59 -11.09 -13.03
N GLN A 209 7.79 -9.94 -13.69
CA GLN A 209 8.77 -8.94 -13.26
C GLN A 209 8.36 -8.26 -11.95
N ASP A 210 7.07 -7.98 -11.75
CA ASP A 210 6.59 -7.41 -10.48
C ASP A 210 6.81 -8.39 -9.33
N ILE A 211 6.53 -9.68 -9.55
CA ILE A 211 6.72 -10.73 -8.55
C ILE A 211 8.21 -10.91 -8.22
N LEU A 212 9.08 -10.85 -9.24
CA LEU A 212 10.54 -10.90 -9.03
C LEU A 212 11.04 -9.71 -8.20
N LEU A 213 10.55 -8.50 -8.48
CA LEU A 213 10.90 -7.30 -7.70
C LEU A 213 10.36 -7.40 -6.26
N LEU A 214 9.14 -7.90 -6.08
CA LEU A 214 8.56 -8.12 -4.77
C LEU A 214 9.38 -9.13 -3.97
N LYS A 215 9.83 -10.22 -4.59
CA LYS A 215 10.75 -11.18 -3.98
C LYS A 215 12.05 -10.50 -3.53
N GLN A 216 12.66 -9.68 -4.39
CA GLN A 216 13.93 -8.99 -4.10
C GLN A 216 13.79 -8.01 -2.93
N GLU A 217 12.75 -7.18 -2.94
CA GLU A 217 12.51 -6.17 -1.90
C GLU A 217 12.13 -6.78 -0.54
N LEU A 218 11.43 -7.92 -0.56
CA LEU A 218 11.13 -8.69 0.66
C LEU A 218 12.32 -9.53 1.14
N ASN A 219 13.41 -9.62 0.37
CA ASN A 219 14.45 -10.63 0.55
C ASN A 219 13.84 -12.05 0.72
N GLY A 220 12.83 -12.34 -0.09
CA GLY A 220 12.04 -13.56 -0.01
C GLY A 220 12.71 -14.74 -0.70
N LYS A 221 12.43 -15.94 -0.19
CA LYS A 221 12.84 -17.23 -0.74
C LYS A 221 11.63 -17.90 -1.39
N SER A 222 11.81 -18.44 -2.59
CA SER A 222 10.72 -19.12 -3.30
C SER A 222 10.60 -20.54 -2.78
N LYS A 223 9.46 -20.90 -2.18
CA LYS A 223 9.22 -22.27 -1.72
C LYS A 223 8.43 -23.11 -2.73
N ALA A 224 7.55 -22.46 -3.49
CA ALA A 224 6.80 -23.12 -4.54
C ALA A 224 6.33 -22.15 -5.60
N THR A 225 6.11 -22.66 -6.81
CA THR A 225 5.73 -21.87 -7.97
C THR A 225 4.81 -22.67 -8.88
N LYS A 226 3.79 -22.01 -9.44
CA LYS A 226 2.81 -22.59 -10.36
C LYS A 226 2.88 -21.89 -11.71
N TYR A 227 3.06 -22.66 -12.78
CA TYR A 227 3.18 -22.15 -14.15
C TYR A 227 2.07 -22.66 -15.06
N LYS A 228 1.73 -21.89 -16.10
CA LYS A 228 0.92 -22.36 -17.24
C LYS A 228 1.79 -23.21 -18.18
N ARG A 229 1.33 -24.39 -18.61
CA ARG A 229 1.97 -25.15 -19.70
C ARG A 229 1.59 -24.55 -21.05
N PHE A 230 2.44 -24.79 -22.05
CA PHE A 230 2.19 -24.45 -23.46
C PHE A 230 1.01 -25.23 -24.10
N GLY A 231 0.45 -26.24 -23.42
CA GLY A 231 -0.52 -27.21 -23.98
C GLY A 231 -2.01 -26.94 -23.75
N GLY A 232 -2.42 -25.72 -23.35
CA GLY A 232 -3.84 -25.35 -23.17
C GLY A 232 -4.10 -24.49 -21.94
N ASP A 233 -5.34 -23.99 -21.79
CA ASP A 233 -5.70 -23.03 -20.71
C ASP A 233 -5.74 -23.62 -19.29
N ILE A 234 -5.71 -24.95 -19.16
CA ILE A 234 -5.96 -25.66 -17.89
C ILE A 234 -4.70 -26.40 -17.38
N ASP A 235 -3.73 -26.68 -18.25
CA ASP A 235 -2.53 -27.41 -17.86
C ASP A 235 -1.59 -26.51 -17.06
N THR A 236 -1.51 -26.75 -15.75
CA THR A 236 -0.55 -26.05 -14.86
C THR A 236 0.43 -27.01 -14.23
N ILE A 237 1.68 -26.59 -14.07
CA ILE A 237 2.69 -27.34 -13.31
C ILE A 237 2.89 -26.63 -11.99
N TYR A 238 2.85 -27.40 -10.91
CA TYR A 238 3.26 -26.94 -9.59
C TYR A 238 4.65 -27.51 -9.29
N VAL A 239 5.59 -26.64 -8.97
CA VAL A 239 6.97 -27.00 -8.61
C VAL A 239 7.23 -26.47 -7.21
N SER A 240 7.75 -27.31 -6.32
CA SER A 240 8.08 -26.94 -4.95
C SER A 240 9.53 -27.27 -4.64
N ALA A 241 10.16 -26.47 -3.79
CA ALA A 241 11.47 -26.79 -3.23
C ALA A 241 11.38 -28.10 -2.45
N SER A 242 12.41 -28.94 -2.53
CA SER A 242 12.55 -30.10 -1.65
C SER A 242 12.75 -29.63 -0.21
N PRO A 243 12.47 -30.48 0.80
CA PRO A 243 12.67 -30.11 2.21
C PRO A 243 14.09 -29.61 2.54
N ASP A 244 15.09 -30.12 1.83
CA ASP A 244 16.51 -29.76 2.02
C ASP A 244 16.93 -28.51 1.22
N LEU A 245 16.04 -27.97 0.37
CA LEU A 245 16.30 -26.81 -0.46
C LEU A 245 15.57 -25.59 0.10
N ASP A 246 16.35 -24.60 0.53
CA ASP A 246 15.78 -23.41 1.17
C ASP A 246 15.18 -22.40 0.17
N ASP A 247 15.69 -22.33 -1.06
CA ASP A 247 15.10 -21.51 -2.13
C ASP A 247 15.04 -22.32 -3.43
N LEU A 248 13.84 -22.41 -4.02
CA LEU A 248 13.58 -23.09 -5.28
C LEU A 248 14.44 -22.52 -6.42
N ASP A 249 14.75 -21.21 -6.38
CA ASP A 249 15.59 -20.56 -7.40
C ASP A 249 17.06 -21.03 -7.36
N ALA A 250 17.50 -21.70 -6.29
CA ALA A 250 18.81 -22.31 -6.21
C ALA A 250 18.90 -23.65 -6.98
N SER A 251 17.76 -24.27 -7.33
CA SER A 251 17.74 -25.50 -8.13
C SER A 251 18.08 -25.21 -9.60
N GLU A 252 19.10 -25.90 -10.12
CA GLU A 252 19.46 -25.85 -11.55
C GLU A 252 18.35 -26.39 -12.44
N GLU A 253 17.71 -27.49 -12.04
CA GLU A 253 16.59 -28.07 -12.77
C GLU A 253 15.44 -27.07 -12.89
N TYR A 254 15.11 -26.39 -11.80
CA TYR A 254 14.07 -25.36 -11.82
C TYR A 254 14.40 -24.20 -12.77
N ARG A 255 15.63 -23.68 -12.70
CA ARG A 255 16.08 -22.58 -13.56
C ARG A 255 16.07 -22.95 -15.04
N ASN A 256 16.44 -24.20 -15.36
CA ASN A 256 16.54 -24.66 -16.75
C ASN A 256 15.18 -24.96 -17.37
N TYR A 257 14.21 -25.49 -16.61
CA TYR A 257 12.94 -25.96 -17.17
C TYR A 257 11.74 -25.06 -16.91
N PHE A 258 11.76 -24.22 -15.87
CA PHE A 258 10.55 -23.52 -15.41
C PHE A 258 10.69 -22.00 -15.26
N ALA A 259 11.89 -21.46 -15.01
CA ALA A 259 12.06 -20.04 -14.68
C ALA A 259 11.58 -19.05 -15.77
N GLN A 260 11.47 -19.49 -17.03
CA GLN A 260 10.99 -18.68 -18.15
C GLN A 260 9.48 -18.82 -18.43
N GLY A 261 8.76 -19.66 -17.67
CA GLY A 261 7.33 -19.93 -17.88
C GLY A 261 6.41 -18.78 -17.47
N ASP A 262 5.17 -18.80 -17.98
CA ASP A 262 4.10 -17.88 -17.57
C ASP A 262 3.66 -18.21 -16.12
N LEU A 263 3.99 -17.30 -15.20
CA LEU A 263 3.81 -17.49 -13.77
C LEU A 263 2.35 -17.23 -13.37
N ARG A 264 1.71 -18.24 -12.80
CA ARG A 264 0.36 -18.10 -12.23
C ARG A 264 0.40 -17.71 -10.76
N GLU A 265 1.21 -18.41 -9.97
CA GLU A 265 1.27 -18.24 -8.53
C GLU A 265 2.68 -18.55 -8.01
N THR A 266 3.12 -17.86 -6.96
CA THR A 266 4.34 -18.22 -6.23
C THR A 266 4.12 -18.13 -4.73
N ARG A 267 4.79 -19.00 -3.98
CA ARG A 267 4.89 -18.95 -2.52
C ARG A 267 6.25 -18.40 -2.14
N LEU A 268 6.26 -17.26 -1.45
CA LEU A 268 7.46 -16.63 -0.91
C LEU A 268 7.49 -16.77 0.61
N GLU A 269 8.67 -16.97 1.17
CA GLU A 269 8.93 -16.91 2.61
C GLU A 269 10.01 -15.86 2.89
N PHE A 270 9.79 -15.03 3.90
CA PHE A 270 10.70 -13.97 4.27
C PHE A 270 10.62 -13.65 5.76
N LEU A 271 11.63 -12.92 6.25
CA LEU A 271 11.69 -12.41 7.60
C LEU A 271 11.38 -10.91 7.60
N TYR A 272 10.47 -10.50 8.47
CA TYR A 272 10.13 -9.10 8.69
C TYR A 272 10.48 -8.71 10.12
N THR A 273 11.05 -7.53 10.30
CA THR A 273 11.30 -6.97 11.63
C THR A 273 10.25 -5.92 11.94
N SER A 274 9.40 -6.18 12.94
CA SER A 274 8.35 -5.26 13.39
C SER A 274 8.91 -3.95 13.92
N TYR A 275 8.04 -2.94 14.14
CA TYR A 275 8.43 -1.70 14.81
C TYR A 275 8.95 -1.94 16.24
N SER A 276 8.47 -3.00 16.90
CA SER A 276 8.97 -3.47 18.19
C SER A 276 10.27 -4.31 18.11
N ARG A 277 10.90 -4.36 16.93
CA ARG A 277 12.13 -5.13 16.62
C ARG A 277 12.00 -6.65 16.74
N LYS A 278 10.78 -7.19 16.72
CA LYS A 278 10.53 -8.63 16.72
C LYS A 278 10.63 -9.18 15.29
N ILE A 279 11.26 -10.33 15.14
CA ILE A 279 11.38 -11.00 13.84
C ILE A 279 10.15 -11.89 13.64
N ILE A 280 9.41 -11.62 12.58
CA ILE A 280 8.24 -12.37 12.14
C ILE A 280 8.62 -13.12 10.87
N GLU A 281 8.54 -14.44 10.93
CA GLU A 281 8.58 -15.29 9.74
C GLU A 281 7.22 -15.27 9.05
N SER A 282 7.21 -14.91 7.77
CA SER A 282 5.98 -14.76 6.99
C SER A 282 6.05 -15.55 5.71
N SER A 283 4.91 -16.12 5.32
CA SER A 283 4.75 -16.82 4.05
C SER A 283 3.56 -16.27 3.27
N LEU A 284 3.79 -15.91 2.01
CA LEU A 284 2.81 -15.32 1.11
C LEU A 284 2.58 -16.21 -0.09
N HIS A 285 1.31 -16.42 -0.44
CA HIS A 285 0.93 -16.89 -1.78
C HIS A 285 0.55 -15.68 -2.64
N ILE A 286 1.30 -15.44 -3.71
CA ILE A 286 1.08 -14.32 -4.63
C ILE A 286 0.58 -14.88 -5.94
N SER A 287 -0.58 -14.42 -6.39
CA SER A 287 -1.17 -14.77 -7.69
C SER A 287 -0.94 -13.65 -8.70
N SER A 288 -0.62 -13.99 -9.95
CA SER A 288 -0.54 -13.00 -11.04
C SER A 288 -1.88 -12.29 -11.31
N GLN A 289 -2.99 -12.83 -10.81
CA GLN A 289 -4.30 -12.18 -10.84
C GLN A 289 -4.49 -11.08 -9.78
N GLY A 290 -3.49 -10.79 -8.94
CA GLY A 290 -3.52 -9.64 -8.04
C GLY A 290 -3.71 -9.90 -6.56
N ASN A 291 -3.77 -11.17 -6.17
CA ASN A 291 -4.02 -11.56 -4.78
C ASN A 291 -2.74 -11.91 -4.06
N ILE A 292 -2.58 -11.40 -2.84
CA ILE A 292 -1.55 -11.82 -1.90
C ILE A 292 -2.24 -12.43 -0.68
N TRP A 293 -2.07 -13.73 -0.49
CA TRP A 293 -2.59 -14.46 0.66
C TRP A 293 -1.51 -14.66 1.71
N PHE A 294 -1.70 -14.04 2.88
CA PHE A 294 -0.90 -14.26 4.07
C PHE A 294 -1.29 -15.59 4.71
N MET A 295 -0.34 -16.51 4.78
CA MET A 295 -0.62 -17.89 5.21
C MET A 295 -0.61 -18.11 6.72
N SER A 296 -0.07 -17.15 7.47
CA SER A 296 -0.03 -17.11 8.93
C SER A 296 -0.84 -15.93 9.46
N ASP A 297 -1.10 -15.92 10.77
CA ASP A 297 -1.66 -14.75 11.42
C ASP A 297 -0.61 -13.64 11.49
N VAL A 298 -0.83 -12.57 10.73
CA VAL A 298 0.08 -11.43 10.64
C VAL A 298 -0.57 -10.15 11.14
N PRO A 299 0.20 -9.23 11.74
CA PRO A 299 -0.32 -7.93 12.14
C PRO A 299 -0.51 -7.01 10.93
N GLU A 300 -1.33 -5.98 11.12
CA GLU A 300 -1.62 -4.92 10.15
C GLU A 300 -0.34 -4.28 9.59
N GLU A 301 0.66 -4.03 10.44
CA GLU A 301 1.95 -3.44 10.06
C GLU A 301 2.68 -4.25 8.97
N LEU A 302 2.52 -5.57 8.95
CA LEU A 302 3.13 -6.41 7.92
C LEU A 302 2.39 -6.29 6.59
N ILE A 303 1.06 -6.17 6.64
CA ILE A 303 0.25 -5.93 5.44
C ILE A 303 0.62 -4.56 4.85
N GLU A 304 0.77 -3.53 5.69
CA GLU A 304 1.25 -2.20 5.27
C GLU A 304 2.65 -2.24 4.67
N TYR A 305 3.57 -2.99 5.28
CA TYR A 305 4.92 -3.18 4.76
C TYR A 305 4.90 -3.80 3.36
N VAL A 306 4.16 -4.89 3.18
CA VAL A 306 4.00 -5.53 1.85
C VAL A 306 3.32 -4.57 0.86
N PHE A 307 2.28 -3.85 1.30
CA PHE A 307 1.62 -2.86 0.46
C PHE A 307 2.58 -1.74 0.03
N SER A 308 3.45 -1.25 0.91
CA SER A 308 4.43 -0.20 0.58
C SER A 308 5.38 -0.63 -0.53
N ILE A 309 5.80 -1.91 -0.54
CA ILE A 309 6.65 -2.48 -1.59
C ILE A 309 5.85 -2.67 -2.88
N VAL A 310 4.63 -3.18 -2.80
CA VAL A 310 3.73 -3.29 -3.96
C VAL A 310 3.49 -1.91 -4.57
N HIS A 311 3.23 -0.91 -3.73
CA HIS A 311 3.06 0.47 -4.14
C HIS A 311 4.30 1.00 -4.86
N LYS A 312 5.50 0.74 -4.31
CA LYS A 312 6.77 1.06 -4.97
C LYS A 312 6.92 0.35 -6.32
N ILE A 313 6.52 -0.91 -6.46
CA ILE A 313 6.67 -1.65 -7.73
C ILE A 313 5.67 -1.21 -8.81
N LYS A 314 4.47 -0.82 -8.36
CA LYS A 314 3.30 -0.56 -9.22
C LYS A 314 3.12 0.91 -9.59
N PHE A 315 3.48 1.81 -8.70
CA PHE A 315 3.26 3.25 -8.85
C PHE A 315 4.56 4.06 -8.90
N LEU A 316 5.69 3.49 -8.49
CA LEU A 316 7.01 4.06 -8.74
C LEU A 316 7.69 3.26 -9.87
N PRO A 317 8.31 3.90 -10.87
CA PRO A 317 9.06 3.15 -11.89
C PRO A 317 10.29 2.49 -11.22
N SER A 318 10.45 1.17 -11.38
CA SER A 318 11.71 0.52 -11.02
C SER A 318 12.76 0.81 -12.10
N LEU A 319 14.02 1.04 -11.68
CA LEU A 319 15.15 1.33 -12.58
C LEU A 319 15.32 0.27 -13.71
N LYS A 320 14.91 -0.98 -13.47
CA LYS A 320 14.88 -2.06 -14.48
C LYS A 320 13.78 -1.90 -15.54
N LYS A 321 12.62 -1.32 -15.20
CA LYS A 321 11.54 -0.99 -16.18
C LYS A 321 11.95 0.14 -17.12
N LEU A 322 12.97 0.91 -16.76
CA LEU A 322 13.56 1.99 -17.57
C LEU A 322 14.73 1.53 -18.47
N GLY A 323 15.09 0.23 -18.46
CA GLY A 323 16.13 -0.33 -19.34
C GLY A 323 17.58 0.04 -18.98
N LEU A 324 17.83 0.61 -17.81
CA LEU A 324 19.16 1.04 -17.38
C LEU A 324 19.91 -0.09 -16.64
N LYS A 325 21.18 -0.33 -17.01
CA LYS A 325 22.06 -1.27 -16.31
C LYS A 325 22.48 -0.68 -14.96
N SER A 326 22.68 -1.54 -13.96
CA SER A 326 22.96 -1.18 -12.55
C SER A 326 24.31 -0.49 -12.31
N ASP A 327 25.15 -0.36 -13.33
CA ASP A 327 26.58 -0.05 -13.16
C ASP A 327 26.98 1.28 -13.83
N VAL A 328 26.02 2.15 -14.15
CA VAL A 328 26.30 3.41 -14.88
C VAL A 328 26.76 4.50 -13.90
N THR A 329 28.03 4.88 -14.01
CA THR A 329 28.62 6.02 -13.30
C THR A 329 28.36 7.36 -14.01
N THR A 330 28.52 8.44 -13.26
CA THR A 330 28.06 9.84 -13.44
C THR A 330 28.59 10.66 -14.63
N SER A 331 29.11 10.04 -15.69
CA SER A 331 29.61 10.73 -16.90
C SER A 331 28.64 10.78 -18.07
N ASP A 332 27.58 9.97 -18.05
CA ASP A 332 26.89 9.64 -19.29
C ASP A 332 25.71 10.58 -19.55
N GLU A 333 25.84 11.41 -20.57
CA GLU A 333 24.78 12.30 -21.09
C GLU A 333 23.49 11.50 -21.38
N ASN A 334 23.62 10.22 -21.71
CA ASN A 334 22.51 9.27 -21.86
C ASN A 334 21.70 9.03 -20.58
N VAL A 335 22.31 9.07 -19.39
CA VAL A 335 21.61 8.93 -18.10
C VAL A 335 20.79 10.18 -17.81
N ILE A 336 21.36 11.35 -18.06
CA ILE A 336 20.67 12.64 -17.88
C ILE A 336 19.50 12.74 -18.86
N GLN A 337 19.69 12.35 -20.13
CA GLN A 337 18.61 12.30 -21.13
C GLN A 337 17.53 11.27 -20.78
N SER A 338 17.92 10.09 -20.28
CA SER A 338 16.97 9.06 -19.82
C SER A 338 16.17 9.55 -18.62
N LEU A 339 16.80 10.29 -17.70
CA LEU A 339 16.14 10.89 -16.55
C LEU A 339 15.13 11.97 -16.99
N ILE A 340 15.52 12.87 -17.88
CA ILE A 340 14.62 13.89 -18.47
C ILE A 340 13.43 13.22 -19.17
N HIS A 341 13.68 12.17 -19.96
CA HIS A 341 12.63 11.40 -20.62
C HIS A 341 11.71 10.69 -19.62
N ALA A 342 12.26 10.09 -18.56
CA ALA A 342 11.49 9.42 -17.51
C ALA A 342 10.59 10.40 -16.75
N ILE A 343 11.13 11.55 -16.34
CA ILE A 343 10.37 12.63 -15.67
C ILE A 343 9.22 13.06 -16.58
N ARG A 344 9.50 13.30 -17.87
CA ARG A 344 8.48 13.74 -18.82
C ARG A 344 7.41 12.69 -19.13
N SER A 345 7.79 11.45 -19.42
CA SER A 345 6.88 10.36 -19.83
C SER A 345 5.99 9.83 -18.71
N HIS A 346 6.39 9.99 -17.45
CA HIS A 346 5.66 9.46 -16.29
C HIS A 346 4.78 10.50 -15.57
N GLY A 347 4.50 11.63 -16.21
CA GLY A 347 3.54 12.62 -15.72
C GLY A 347 4.12 13.65 -14.74
N TYR A 348 5.45 13.68 -14.52
CA TYR A 348 6.11 14.82 -13.89
C TYR A 348 6.23 16.04 -14.83
N GLY A 349 5.58 15.97 -16.01
CA GLY A 349 5.41 17.10 -16.92
C GLY A 349 4.81 18.34 -16.25
N LYS A 350 4.06 18.17 -15.15
CA LYS A 350 3.46 19.28 -14.41
C LYS A 350 4.43 20.00 -13.48
N ARG A 351 5.15 19.31 -12.57
CA ARG A 351 6.15 19.89 -11.64
C ARG A 351 7.12 18.81 -11.11
N PHE A 352 8.39 19.17 -10.88
CA PHE A 352 9.39 18.35 -10.19
C PHE A 352 10.47 19.18 -9.48
N ASN A 353 11.03 18.65 -8.38
CA ASN A 353 12.14 19.27 -7.65
C ASN A 353 13.48 19.00 -8.37
N PRO A 354 14.47 19.92 -8.37
CA PRO A 354 15.80 19.65 -8.91
C PRO A 354 16.45 18.39 -8.34
N ARG A 355 16.22 18.03 -7.08
CA ARG A 355 16.76 16.82 -6.46
C ARG A 355 15.96 15.54 -6.72
N ILE A 356 15.01 15.55 -7.66
CA ILE A 356 14.20 14.37 -8.01
C ILE A 356 15.06 13.14 -8.35
N TYR A 357 16.28 13.34 -8.84
CA TYR A 357 17.23 12.26 -9.07
C TYR A 357 17.53 11.43 -7.80
N GLN A 358 17.57 12.06 -6.62
CA GLN A 358 17.77 11.39 -5.33
C GLN A 358 16.55 10.51 -4.98
N THR A 359 15.35 11.06 -5.16
CA THR A 359 14.09 10.31 -4.96
C THR A 359 13.97 9.12 -5.90
N LEU A 360 14.51 9.26 -7.12
CA LEU A 360 14.57 8.21 -8.12
C LEU A 360 15.76 7.25 -7.93
N GLY A 361 16.58 7.46 -6.88
CA GLY A 361 17.68 6.57 -6.52
C GLY A 361 18.93 6.70 -7.41
N PHE A 362 19.05 7.78 -8.18
CA PHE A 362 20.24 8.07 -8.97
C PHE A 362 21.31 8.72 -8.10
N SER A 363 22.55 8.25 -8.26
CA SER A 363 23.74 8.99 -7.83
C SER A 363 24.20 9.82 -9.03
N LEU A 364 24.12 11.15 -8.94
CA LEU A 364 24.52 12.09 -9.98
C LEU A 364 25.50 13.13 -9.43
N ASP A 365 26.31 13.69 -10.33
CA ASP A 365 27.00 14.96 -10.06
C ASP A 365 25.95 16.08 -10.03
N GLU A 366 25.68 16.62 -8.83
CA GLU A 366 24.66 17.64 -8.61
C GLU A 366 24.96 18.92 -9.41
N GLY A 367 26.24 19.28 -9.58
CA GLY A 367 26.66 20.46 -10.33
C GLY A 367 26.28 20.37 -11.81
N LYS A 368 26.65 19.26 -12.48
CA LYS A 368 26.31 19.01 -13.90
C LYS A 368 24.82 18.84 -14.13
N TRP A 369 24.12 18.22 -13.18
CA TRP A 369 22.68 18.08 -13.25
C TRP A 369 21.98 19.44 -13.18
N ILE A 370 22.35 20.28 -12.20
CA ILE A 370 21.83 21.65 -12.06
C ILE A 370 22.19 22.49 -13.29
N GLU A 371 23.41 22.35 -13.83
CA GLU A 371 23.81 23.02 -15.08
C GLU A 371 22.92 22.60 -16.26
N THR A 372 22.58 21.31 -16.36
CA THR A 372 21.71 20.80 -17.42
C THR A 372 20.28 21.31 -17.28
N ILE A 373 19.71 21.29 -16.07
CA ILE A 373 18.39 21.86 -15.81
C ILE A 373 18.38 23.36 -16.12
N SER A 374 19.40 24.10 -15.70
CA SER A 374 19.56 25.52 -15.99
C SER A 374 19.64 25.79 -17.49
N ARG A 375 20.35 24.95 -18.24
CA ARG A 375 20.44 25.02 -19.70
C ARG A 375 19.09 24.78 -20.36
N LEU A 376 18.31 23.80 -19.89
CA LEU A 376 16.96 23.52 -20.39
C LEU A 376 15.98 24.66 -20.12
N VAL A 377 16.08 25.32 -18.96
CA VAL A 377 15.30 26.53 -18.66
C VAL A 377 15.67 27.67 -19.63
N ARG A 378 16.96 27.95 -19.83
CA ARG A 378 17.43 28.98 -20.77
C ARG A 378 17.01 28.72 -22.21
N LEU A 379 16.97 27.45 -22.61
CA LEU A 379 16.52 27.03 -23.94
C LEU A 379 15.00 27.00 -24.07
N GLY A 380 14.24 27.26 -22.99
CA GLY A 380 12.78 27.30 -23.01
C GLY A 380 12.12 25.92 -23.04
N TYR A 381 12.82 24.86 -22.64
CA TYR A 381 12.22 23.52 -22.51
C TYR A 381 11.59 23.29 -21.14
N LEU A 382 12.09 23.98 -20.12
CA LEU A 382 11.56 23.95 -18.76
C LEU A 382 11.12 25.35 -18.33
N THR A 383 10.04 25.42 -17.55
CA THR A 383 9.70 26.60 -16.75
C THR A 383 10.17 26.37 -15.33
N GLU A 384 10.96 27.32 -14.82
CA GLU A 384 11.33 27.42 -13.42
C GLU A 384 10.22 28.13 -12.63
N GLN A 385 9.85 27.57 -11.49
CA GLN A 385 8.80 28.09 -10.62
C GLN A 385 9.22 27.98 -9.15
N PHE A 386 8.75 28.91 -8.33
CA PHE A 386 8.99 28.94 -6.90
C PHE A 386 7.68 28.73 -6.17
N GLU A 387 7.60 27.68 -5.36
CA GLU A 387 6.42 27.38 -4.56
C GLU A 387 6.60 27.89 -3.13
N LEU A 388 5.67 28.72 -2.67
CA LEU A 388 5.58 29.09 -1.27
C LEU A 388 4.77 28.03 -0.53
N VAL A 389 5.38 27.37 0.44
CA VAL A 389 4.83 26.23 1.18
C VAL A 389 4.61 26.57 2.64
N CYS A 390 3.46 26.17 3.17
CA CYS A 390 3.13 26.40 4.57
C CYS A 390 4.08 25.61 5.50
N PRO A 391 4.73 26.25 6.50
CA PRO A 391 5.61 25.53 7.43
C PRO A 391 4.87 24.52 8.30
N ASN A 392 3.56 24.70 8.52
CA ASN A 392 2.76 23.85 9.40
C ASN A 392 2.18 22.63 8.66
N CYS A 393 1.45 22.84 7.55
CA CYS A 393 0.78 21.76 6.83
C CYS A 393 1.51 21.30 5.56
N GLN A 394 2.61 21.94 5.19
CA GLN A 394 3.45 21.59 4.03
C GLN A 394 2.71 21.64 2.67
N GLU A 395 1.55 22.29 2.62
CA GLU A 395 0.81 22.54 1.36
C GLU A 395 1.37 23.78 0.65
N THR A 396 1.38 23.72 -0.69
CA THR A 396 1.73 24.86 -1.55
C THR A 396 0.63 25.92 -1.50
N ILE A 397 0.97 27.09 -1.00
CA ILE A 397 0.08 28.26 -0.86
C ILE A 397 -0.05 28.99 -2.20
N GLU A 398 1.09 29.30 -2.82
CA GLU A 398 1.15 30.07 -4.05
C GLU A 398 2.41 29.71 -4.87
N VAL A 399 2.35 29.95 -6.18
CA VAL A 399 3.41 29.61 -7.13
C VAL A 399 3.83 30.87 -7.88
N TYR A 400 5.11 31.22 -7.79
CA TYR A 400 5.68 32.41 -8.39
C TYR A 400 6.58 32.04 -9.57
N SER A 401 6.50 32.83 -10.65
CA SER A 401 7.40 32.70 -11.81
C SER A 401 8.79 33.30 -11.56
N SER A 402 8.95 34.07 -10.49
CA SER A 402 10.20 34.73 -10.13
C SER A 402 10.34 34.80 -8.62
N TYR A 403 11.53 34.50 -8.12
CA TYR A 403 11.86 34.60 -6.69
C TYR A 403 11.61 36.00 -6.12
N ARG A 404 11.74 37.05 -6.95
CA ARG A 404 11.57 38.45 -6.54
C ARG A 404 10.12 38.82 -6.24
N ASP A 405 9.19 38.01 -6.72
CA ASP A 405 7.76 38.28 -6.58
C ASP A 405 7.22 37.65 -5.28
N ILE A 406 8.06 36.90 -4.56
CA ILE A 406 7.70 36.24 -3.30
C ILE A 406 7.74 37.30 -2.19
N PRO A 407 6.68 37.42 -1.37
CA PRO A 407 6.57 38.44 -0.31
C PRO A 407 7.41 38.07 0.91
N LEU A 408 8.75 38.05 0.77
CA LEU A 408 9.69 37.73 1.84
C LEU A 408 9.60 38.70 3.01
N ASN A 409 9.62 38.16 4.23
CA ASN A 409 9.45 38.86 5.51
C ASN A 409 8.09 39.55 5.68
N GLU A 410 7.08 39.13 4.91
CA GLU A 410 5.70 39.51 5.12
C GLU A 410 4.94 38.41 5.86
N GLU A 411 3.94 38.79 6.64
CA GLU A 411 3.04 37.81 7.25
C GLU A 411 2.08 37.27 6.21
N ASN A 412 2.03 35.95 6.10
CA ASN A 412 1.11 35.24 5.23
C ASN A 412 0.28 34.25 6.06
N LYS A 413 -0.94 34.02 5.62
CA LYS A 413 -1.88 33.10 6.26
C LYS A 413 -2.17 31.97 5.30
N CYS A 414 -1.82 30.75 5.72
CA CYS A 414 -2.09 29.56 4.93
C CYS A 414 -3.59 29.39 4.68
N SER A 415 -4.00 29.35 3.41
CA SER A 415 -5.38 29.09 2.99
C SER A 415 -5.91 27.72 3.42
N HIS A 416 -5.02 26.75 3.66
CA HIS A 416 -5.38 25.37 4.01
C HIS A 416 -5.56 25.14 5.52
N CYS A 417 -4.66 25.67 6.36
CA CYS A 417 -4.68 25.42 7.81
C CYS A 417 -4.86 26.69 8.67
N SER A 418 -5.02 27.86 8.04
CA SER A 418 -5.13 29.17 8.71
C SER A 418 -3.94 29.56 9.59
N HIS A 419 -2.82 28.81 9.52
CA HIS A 419 -1.61 29.15 10.23
C HIS A 419 -1.00 30.43 9.66
N GLU A 420 -0.75 31.39 10.55
CA GLU A 420 -0.07 32.65 10.24
C GLU A 420 1.43 32.47 10.48
N PHE A 421 2.23 32.87 9.50
CA PHE A 421 3.68 32.76 9.56
C PHE A 421 4.33 33.85 8.72
N GLU A 422 5.55 34.21 9.08
CA GLU A 422 6.38 35.11 8.29
C GLU A 422 7.02 34.31 7.14
N VAL A 423 6.87 34.81 5.91
CA VAL A 423 7.42 34.17 4.71
C VAL A 423 8.94 34.30 4.72
N SER A 424 9.63 33.16 4.76
CA SER A 424 11.10 33.07 4.71
C SER A 424 11.57 32.13 3.61
N GLU A 425 12.87 32.14 3.32
CA GLU A 425 13.46 31.25 2.29
C GLU A 425 13.23 29.76 2.58
N LYS A 426 13.07 29.38 3.86
CA LYS A 426 12.79 28.01 4.27
C LYS A 426 11.40 27.53 3.84
N ASN A 427 10.54 28.46 3.46
CA ASN A 427 9.18 28.21 2.99
C ASN A 427 9.11 28.12 1.47
N ILE A 428 10.24 28.25 0.75
CA ILE A 428 10.26 28.34 -0.70
C ILE A 428 10.88 27.07 -1.29
N PHE A 429 10.14 26.42 -2.18
CA PHE A 429 10.61 25.25 -2.92
C PHE A 429 10.80 25.59 -4.39
N LEU A 430 11.99 25.32 -4.90
CA LEU A 430 12.29 25.44 -6.33
C LEU A 430 11.73 24.22 -7.07
N THR A 431 10.93 24.46 -8.09
CA THR A 431 10.34 23.43 -8.93
C THR A 431 10.49 23.75 -10.41
N TYR A 432 10.46 22.72 -11.23
CA TYR A 432 10.57 22.80 -12.68
C TYR A 432 9.40 22.08 -13.33
N SER A 433 8.96 22.55 -14.48
CA SER A 433 7.90 21.93 -15.27
C SER A 433 8.29 21.91 -16.74
N PHE A 434 7.80 20.92 -17.50
CA PHE A 434 8.08 20.85 -18.93
C PHE A 434 7.13 21.73 -19.71
N ASN A 435 7.65 22.46 -20.70
CA ASN A 435 6.81 23.14 -21.66
C ASN A 435 6.18 22.10 -22.61
N GLU A 436 4.84 22.05 -22.64
CA GLU A 436 4.06 21.03 -23.38
C GLU A 436 4.24 21.08 -24.91
N THR A 437 4.93 22.10 -25.45
CA THR A 437 5.02 22.40 -26.88
C THR A 437 6.18 21.78 -27.66
N PHE A 438 7.06 20.97 -27.07
CA PHE A 438 8.28 20.50 -27.75
C PHE A 438 8.46 18.97 -27.75
N GLU A 439 8.57 18.28 -28.88
CA GLU A 439 8.95 16.85 -28.91
C GLU A 439 10.48 16.64 -28.87
N LEU A 440 10.95 15.59 -28.19
CA LEU A 440 12.35 15.16 -28.22
C LEU A 440 12.47 14.04 -29.27
N ASP A 441 13.20 14.30 -30.35
CA ASP A 441 13.42 13.38 -31.48
C ASP A 441 13.99 12.02 -30.99
N GLN A 442 13.31 10.90 -31.28
CA GLN A 442 13.64 9.56 -30.74
C GLN A 442 14.46 8.65 -31.67
N ASP A 443 14.84 9.07 -32.87
CA ASP A 443 15.57 8.19 -33.80
C ASP A 443 17.03 8.63 -34.02
N SER A 444 17.93 8.16 -33.15
CA SER A 444 19.38 8.29 -33.33
C SER A 444 20.11 6.94 -33.26
N LYS A 445 19.47 5.85 -33.72
CA LYS A 445 20.16 4.58 -34.02
C LYS A 445 20.67 4.44 -35.45
N SER A 446 20.54 5.48 -36.28
CA SER A 446 20.97 5.46 -37.69
C SER A 446 21.98 6.55 -38.08
N ARG A 447 22.60 7.23 -37.11
CA ARG A 447 23.71 8.18 -37.33
C ARG A 447 24.85 7.96 -36.33
N GLU A 448 25.47 6.79 -36.37
CA GLU A 448 26.88 6.72 -35.98
C GLU A 448 27.73 7.33 -37.10
N LEU A 449 28.74 8.10 -36.70
CA LEU A 449 29.79 8.77 -37.51
C LEU A 449 29.44 10.18 -38.02
N GLN A 450 29.57 11.19 -37.15
CA GLN A 450 30.46 12.36 -37.34
C GLN A 450 30.26 13.41 -36.23
N ASP A 451 31.33 13.62 -35.46
CA ASP A 451 31.72 14.78 -34.63
C ASP A 451 30.75 15.44 -33.63
N ASN A 452 31.32 15.76 -32.46
CA ASN A 452 30.76 16.54 -31.35
C ASN A 452 29.88 17.73 -31.81
N GLN A 453 28.56 17.55 -31.87
CA GLN A 453 27.56 18.61 -31.81
C GLN A 453 26.15 18.02 -31.65
N ILE A 454 25.42 18.47 -30.61
CA ILE A 454 23.98 18.26 -30.50
C ILE A 454 23.32 19.06 -31.62
N VAL A 455 22.74 18.38 -32.61
CA VAL A 455 21.90 19.03 -33.62
C VAL A 455 20.44 19.00 -33.15
N LEU A 456 19.93 20.18 -32.81
CA LEU A 456 18.52 20.46 -32.52
C LEU A 456 17.77 20.68 -33.84
N THR A 457 16.81 19.83 -34.16
CA THR A 457 15.90 20.07 -35.29
C THR A 457 14.75 20.97 -34.85
N ARG A 458 14.61 22.14 -35.50
CA ARG A 458 13.39 22.96 -35.45
C ARG A 458 12.38 22.40 -36.46
N ILE A 459 11.12 22.30 -36.05
CA ILE A 459 9.97 22.36 -36.99
C ILE A 459 9.61 23.83 -37.17
#